data_AF-A0A350HZG7-F1
#
_entry.id   AF-A0A350HZG7-F1
#
_cell.length_a   1.000
_cell.length_b   1.000
_cell.length_c   1.000
_cell.angle_alpha   90.00
_cell.angle_beta   90.00
_cell.angle_gamma   90.00
#
_symmetry.space_group_name_H-M   'P 1'
#
loop_
_entity.id
_entity.type
_entity.pdbx_description
1 polymer ?
#
loop_
_entity_poly.entity_id
_entity_poly.type
_entity_poly.pdbx_seq_one_letter_code
_entity_poly.pdbx_strand_id
1 'polypeptide(L)'
;MAGSVPQNSESASFESPVRPAWVRWLCGIENSILIVCLFALIFLPLLERVMRGFFNTGIEGEAEFVLHFSLVIGMVGGAIAAREKRLLGISTIAHFLKGPWKIAADVFANSWAAVVTGVLGYAGYLFLLDERGAGNEIAYGVARWWIQSMLPIGFGLIAIRLVWNSGPQWWVRLFSSMMVLLASWILWEGWIPVDRILLPGVVMLIAAMLLGAPIFSVLGGATLLYLWREDFPIAGVATSHYSMSTEALIPTIPLFTLAGYFMAESKASQRLVRVFQSFVGQFRAGPAIVTIFVCAFFTAFTGGSGVTILALGPLLMPVLTSAKYGDKPSLGLITGAGALGILFPPSLPIILYFIVANANVQTGISLEHMFLGGLIPGILMVGMMTIYSRRLVSKEAVAGKKFDWVESRSAVWEAKWELMIPVVAITALFSGVFSTPVAAAALTALYALFVELVIHRELRPFKDLPRVMTECGLLVGGVLLILGVAMSFTKDFLVFAMIPDLAIEWGTANIESKYVFLLALNCFLLLVGCLMDIYSAIV
;
A
#
# COMPACT_ATOMS: atom_id res chain seq x y z
N MET A 1 -34.75 13.04 36.05
CA MET A 1 -35.65 12.87 34.90
C MET A 1 -34.88 12.16 33.81
N ALA A 2 -35.22 10.90 33.59
CA ALA A 2 -34.56 10.02 32.62
C ALA A 2 -34.97 10.42 31.21
N GLY A 3 -34.01 10.91 30.41
CA GLY A 3 -34.15 11.10 28.98
C GLY A 3 -33.36 10.01 28.27
N SER A 4 -34.06 9.00 27.77
CA SER A 4 -33.54 7.94 26.91
C SER A 4 -33.02 8.53 25.60
N VAL A 5 -31.70 8.49 25.39
CA VAL A 5 -31.10 8.75 24.08
C VAL A 5 -31.45 7.56 23.17
N PRO A 6 -32.07 7.78 22.00
CA PRO A 6 -32.38 6.69 21.09
C PRO A 6 -31.08 6.06 20.58
N GLN A 7 -30.93 4.75 20.81
CA GLN A 7 -29.94 3.92 20.13
C GLN A 7 -30.32 3.87 18.64
N ASN A 8 -29.75 4.77 17.83
CA ASN A 8 -29.69 4.54 16.38
C ASN A 8 -28.63 3.47 16.12
N SER A 9 -29.07 2.21 16.22
CA SER A 9 -28.42 1.06 15.62
C SER A 9 -28.60 1.13 14.10
N GLU A 10 -27.87 2.00 13.43
CA GLU A 10 -27.62 1.89 12.00
C GLU A 10 -26.18 1.40 11.80
N SER A 11 -25.90 0.20 12.29
CA SER A 11 -24.96 -0.67 11.58
C SER A 11 -25.68 -1.09 10.29
N ALA A 12 -25.68 -0.21 9.30
CA ALA A 12 -26.01 -0.58 7.94
C ALA A 12 -24.94 -1.59 7.49
N SER A 13 -25.18 -2.87 7.79
CA SER A 13 -24.66 -3.94 6.98
C SER A 13 -25.13 -3.62 5.58
N PHE A 14 -24.22 -3.14 4.74
CA PHE A 14 -24.40 -3.16 3.30
C PHE A 14 -24.60 -4.64 2.94
N GLU A 15 -25.85 -5.12 2.97
CA GLU A 15 -26.22 -6.34 2.27
C GLU A 15 -25.96 -6.04 0.80
N SER A 16 -24.78 -6.43 0.34
CA SER A 16 -24.47 -6.43 -1.08
C SER A 16 -25.58 -7.21 -1.78
N PRO A 17 -26.16 -6.69 -2.88
CA PRO A 17 -27.19 -7.42 -3.62
C PRO A 17 -26.70 -8.85 -3.87
N VAL A 18 -27.54 -9.84 -3.60
CA VAL A 18 -27.19 -11.27 -3.69
C VAL A 18 -26.60 -11.52 -5.08
N ARG A 19 -25.27 -11.61 -5.14
CA ARG A 19 -24.56 -11.75 -6.42
C ARG A 19 -24.95 -13.09 -7.05
N PRO A 20 -25.11 -13.15 -8.39
CA PRO A 20 -25.34 -14.40 -9.09
C PRO A 20 -24.31 -15.46 -8.67
N ALA A 21 -24.71 -16.74 -8.63
CA ALA A 21 -23.83 -17.82 -8.15
C ALA A 21 -22.49 -17.86 -8.89
N TRP A 22 -22.49 -17.62 -10.20
CA TRP A 22 -21.27 -17.59 -11.03
C TRP A 22 -20.32 -16.42 -10.65
N VAL A 23 -20.86 -15.25 -10.29
CA VAL A 23 -20.06 -14.10 -9.84
C VAL A 23 -19.42 -14.40 -8.48
N ARG A 24 -20.15 -15.04 -7.57
CA ARG A 24 -19.62 -15.46 -6.27
C ARG A 24 -18.49 -16.47 -6.43
N TRP A 25 -18.64 -17.41 -7.36
CA TRP A 25 -17.61 -18.40 -7.66
C TRP A 25 -16.33 -17.75 -8.21
N LEU A 26 -16.44 -16.84 -9.19
CA LEU A 26 -15.30 -16.07 -9.70
C LEU A 26 -14.61 -15.24 -8.60
N CYS A 27 -15.38 -14.56 -7.75
CA CYS A 27 -14.81 -13.83 -6.61
C CYS A 27 -14.06 -14.76 -5.65
N GLY A 28 -14.57 -15.98 -5.44
CA GLY A 28 -13.93 -17.00 -4.64
C GLY A 28 -12.60 -17.46 -5.22
N ILE A 29 -12.51 -17.62 -6.55
CA ILE A 29 -11.26 -17.99 -7.24
C ILE A 29 -10.19 -16.91 -7.06
N GLU A 30 -10.52 -15.64 -7.31
CA GLU A 30 -9.57 -14.53 -7.17
C GLU A 30 -9.02 -14.44 -5.75
N ASN A 31 -9.91 -14.49 -4.76
CA ASN A 31 -9.52 -14.47 -3.37
C ASN A 31 -8.64 -15.70 -3.05
N SER A 32 -8.97 -16.88 -3.59
CA SER A 32 -8.19 -18.10 -3.37
C SER A 32 -6.79 -18.01 -3.98
N ILE A 33 -6.65 -17.49 -5.21
CA ILE A 33 -5.34 -17.28 -5.85
C ILE A 33 -4.49 -16.35 -4.99
N LEU A 34 -5.06 -15.21 -4.58
CA LEU A 34 -4.37 -14.24 -3.73
C LEU A 34 -3.92 -14.87 -2.40
N ILE A 35 -4.81 -15.60 -1.72
CA ILE A 35 -4.52 -16.28 -0.46
C ILE A 35 -3.42 -17.33 -0.64
N VAL A 36 -3.48 -18.14 -1.69
CA VAL A 36 -2.47 -19.17 -1.98
C VAL A 36 -1.10 -18.54 -2.24
N CYS A 37 -1.03 -17.46 -3.02
CA CYS A 37 0.22 -16.75 -3.27
C CYS A 37 0.80 -16.12 -1.98
N LEU A 38 -0.04 -15.50 -1.16
CA LEU A 38 0.39 -14.95 0.14
C LEU A 38 0.88 -16.05 1.09
N PHE A 39 0.20 -17.19 1.14
CA PHE A 39 0.67 -18.35 1.91
C PHE A 39 2.01 -18.88 1.38
N ALA A 40 2.15 -19.00 0.06
CA ALA A 40 3.39 -19.44 -0.55
C ALA A 40 4.55 -18.48 -0.20
N LEU A 41 4.32 -17.16 -0.19
CA LEU A 41 5.32 -16.18 0.24
C LEU A 41 5.76 -16.35 1.70
N ILE A 42 4.87 -16.79 2.59
CA ILE A 42 5.24 -17.05 4.00
C ILE A 42 6.09 -18.32 4.10
N PHE A 43 5.63 -19.40 3.47
CA PHE A 43 6.20 -20.72 3.72
C PHE A 43 7.41 -21.03 2.85
N LEU A 44 7.42 -20.64 1.58
CA LEU A 44 8.45 -21.04 0.62
C LEU A 44 9.86 -20.55 1.01
N PRO A 45 10.07 -19.27 1.38
CA PRO A 45 11.40 -18.79 1.78
C PRO A 45 11.93 -19.42 3.06
N LEU A 46 11.01 -19.78 3.98
CA LEU A 46 11.37 -20.42 5.24
C LEU A 46 11.68 -21.90 5.04
N LEU A 47 10.88 -22.59 4.21
CA LEU A 47 11.10 -23.98 3.87
C LEU A 47 12.44 -24.16 3.16
N GLU A 48 12.77 -23.29 2.21
CA GLU A 48 14.07 -23.31 1.53
C GLU A 48 15.22 -23.18 2.54
N ARG A 49 15.09 -22.28 3.52
CA ARG A 49 16.10 -22.09 4.55
C ARG A 49 16.26 -23.29 5.47
N VAL A 50 15.15 -23.90 5.88
CA VAL A 50 15.16 -25.11 6.69
C VAL A 50 15.77 -26.28 5.90
N MET A 51 15.38 -26.45 4.64
CA MET A 51 15.89 -27.51 3.77
C MET A 51 17.40 -27.37 3.56
N ARG A 52 17.86 -26.15 3.22
CA ARG A 52 19.29 -25.89 3.02
C ARG A 52 20.09 -26.04 4.31
N GLY A 53 19.55 -25.59 5.44
CA GLY A 53 20.25 -25.62 6.74
C GLY A 53 20.31 -27.01 7.39
N PHE A 54 19.24 -27.80 7.32
CA PHE A 54 19.17 -29.12 7.98
C PHE A 54 19.49 -30.29 7.06
N PHE A 55 19.11 -30.20 5.78
CA PHE A 55 19.20 -31.32 4.84
C PHE A 55 20.29 -31.13 3.77
N ASN A 56 20.98 -29.97 3.74
CA ASN A 56 21.93 -29.59 2.67
C ASN A 56 21.33 -29.70 1.25
N THR A 57 20.01 -29.64 1.13
CA THR A 57 19.26 -29.66 -0.13
C THR A 57 18.48 -28.36 -0.27
N GLY A 58 18.46 -27.75 -1.45
CA GLY A 58 17.64 -26.58 -1.76
C GLY A 58 16.49 -26.90 -2.72
N ILE A 59 15.48 -26.05 -2.69
CA ILE A 59 14.39 -25.90 -3.65
C ILE A 59 14.93 -25.03 -4.77
N GLU A 60 15.17 -25.66 -5.92
CA GLU A 60 15.57 -24.96 -7.13
C GLU A 60 14.51 -23.93 -7.53
N GLY A 61 14.92 -22.71 -7.90
CA GLY A 61 14.02 -21.66 -8.37
C GLY A 61 13.16 -20.96 -7.31
N GLU A 62 13.35 -21.23 -6.01
CA GLU A 62 12.55 -20.60 -4.93
C GLU A 62 12.50 -19.08 -5.06
N ALA A 63 13.67 -18.45 -5.20
CA ALA A 63 13.77 -17.00 -5.32
C ALA A 63 12.92 -16.48 -6.48
N GLU A 64 12.97 -17.12 -7.64
CA GLU A 64 12.17 -16.68 -8.78
C GLU A 64 10.65 -16.86 -8.52
N PHE A 65 10.22 -17.97 -7.92
CA PHE A 65 8.80 -18.15 -7.56
C PHE A 65 8.31 -17.06 -6.62
N VAL A 66 9.09 -16.68 -5.61
CA VAL A 66 8.73 -15.62 -4.67
C VAL A 66 8.54 -14.28 -5.40
N LEU A 67 9.43 -13.94 -6.33
CA LEU A 67 9.30 -12.71 -7.13
C LEU A 67 8.03 -12.73 -7.98
N HIS A 68 7.75 -13.85 -8.62
CA HIS A 68 6.56 -14.00 -9.47
C HIS A 68 5.26 -14.03 -8.66
N PHE A 69 5.25 -14.59 -7.44
CA PHE A 69 4.07 -14.48 -6.56
C PHE A 69 3.76 -13.04 -6.18
N SER A 70 4.78 -12.18 -6.03
CA SER A 70 4.56 -10.75 -5.82
C SER A 70 3.86 -10.10 -7.00
N LEU A 71 4.23 -10.45 -8.24
CA LEU A 71 3.52 -10.00 -9.45
C LEU A 71 2.06 -10.47 -9.44
N VAL A 72 1.80 -11.74 -9.11
CA VAL A 72 0.42 -12.26 -9.04
C VAL A 72 -0.40 -11.52 -7.97
N ILE A 73 0.18 -11.29 -6.79
CA ILE A 73 -0.46 -10.54 -5.71
C ILE A 73 -0.74 -9.10 -6.15
N GLY A 74 0.19 -8.45 -6.86
CA GLY A 74 0.02 -7.13 -7.45
C GLY A 74 -1.20 -7.07 -8.36
N MET A 75 -1.26 -7.96 -9.35
CA MET A 75 -2.30 -7.95 -10.37
C MET A 75 -3.66 -8.43 -9.85
N VAL A 76 -3.70 -9.55 -9.13
CA VAL A 76 -4.96 -10.10 -8.57
C VAL A 76 -5.47 -9.22 -7.43
N GLY A 77 -4.58 -8.76 -6.54
CA GLY A 77 -4.93 -7.84 -5.47
C GLY A 77 -5.41 -6.49 -5.99
N GLY A 78 -4.77 -5.94 -7.03
CA GLY A 78 -5.21 -4.73 -7.73
C GLY A 78 -6.57 -4.91 -8.40
N ALA A 79 -6.82 -6.06 -9.02
CA ALA A 79 -8.14 -6.42 -9.55
C ALA A 79 -9.19 -6.47 -8.43
N ILE A 80 -8.90 -7.10 -7.30
CA ILE A 80 -9.79 -7.15 -6.13
C ILE A 80 -10.03 -5.75 -5.57
N ALA A 81 -9.02 -4.89 -5.50
CA ALA A 81 -9.16 -3.49 -5.10
C ALA A 81 -10.09 -2.72 -6.04
N ALA A 82 -9.99 -2.95 -7.35
CA ALA A 82 -10.91 -2.40 -8.35
C ALA A 82 -12.34 -2.89 -8.11
N ARG A 83 -12.54 -4.17 -7.77
CA ARG A 83 -13.85 -4.76 -7.47
C ARG A 83 -14.52 -4.10 -6.26
N GLU A 84 -13.75 -3.86 -5.20
CA GLU A 84 -14.27 -3.27 -3.95
C GLU A 84 -14.27 -1.73 -3.95
N LYS A 85 -13.94 -1.08 -5.09
CA LYS A 85 -13.82 0.40 -5.23
C LYS A 85 -12.82 1.02 -4.25
N ARG A 86 -11.71 0.33 -4.01
CA ARG A 86 -10.64 0.72 -3.09
C ARG A 86 -9.29 0.93 -3.80
N LEU A 87 -9.33 1.24 -5.09
CA LEU A 87 -8.12 1.68 -5.80
C LEU A 87 -7.65 3.01 -5.19
N LEU A 88 -6.35 3.15 -5.01
CA LEU A 88 -5.73 4.32 -4.41
C LEU A 88 -5.76 5.48 -5.44
N GLY A 89 -6.45 6.56 -5.08
CA GLY A 89 -6.74 7.72 -5.92
C GLY A 89 -6.76 9.01 -5.11
N ILE A 90 -6.61 10.16 -5.78
CA ILE A 90 -6.65 11.48 -5.14
C ILE A 90 -8.07 12.03 -5.31
N SER A 91 -8.89 11.98 -4.25
CA SER A 91 -10.31 12.34 -4.33
C SER A 91 -10.64 13.69 -3.69
N THR A 92 -9.80 14.71 -3.90
CA THR A 92 -9.93 16.01 -3.22
C THR A 92 -11.19 16.76 -3.65
N ILE A 93 -11.53 16.77 -4.95
CA ILE A 93 -12.66 17.55 -5.49
C ILE A 93 -13.95 16.72 -5.53
N ALA A 94 -13.84 15.43 -5.84
CA ALA A 94 -14.99 14.52 -5.93
C ALA A 94 -15.84 14.50 -4.65
N HIS A 95 -15.24 14.73 -3.48
CA HIS A 95 -15.97 14.76 -2.22
C HIS A 95 -16.88 16.00 -2.06
N PHE A 96 -16.56 17.11 -2.71
CA PHE A 96 -17.37 18.34 -2.69
C PHE A 96 -18.55 18.29 -3.68
N LEU A 97 -18.49 17.41 -4.69
CA LEU A 97 -19.55 17.24 -5.68
C LEU A 97 -20.72 16.43 -5.12
N LYS A 98 -21.96 16.86 -5.42
CA LYS A 98 -23.20 16.20 -4.98
C LYS A 98 -24.15 15.95 -6.15
N GLY A 99 -24.96 14.90 -6.04
CA GLY A 99 -26.01 14.58 -7.02
C GLY A 99 -25.46 14.22 -8.41
N PRO A 100 -26.00 14.80 -9.50
CA PRO A 100 -25.66 14.41 -10.88
C PRO A 100 -24.20 14.72 -11.25
N TRP A 101 -23.62 15.78 -10.69
CA TRP A 101 -22.23 16.16 -10.93
C TRP A 101 -21.22 15.14 -10.40
N LYS A 102 -21.54 14.50 -9.27
CA LYS A 102 -20.73 13.41 -8.74
C LYS A 102 -20.76 12.20 -9.66
N ILE A 103 -21.94 11.84 -10.16
CA ILE A 103 -22.09 10.73 -11.12
C ILE A 103 -21.32 11.04 -12.41
N ALA A 104 -21.43 12.26 -12.95
CA ALA A 104 -20.68 12.65 -14.14
C ALA A 104 -19.15 12.60 -13.92
N ALA A 105 -18.67 13.07 -12.76
CA ALA A 105 -17.27 12.98 -12.36
C ALA A 105 -16.80 11.53 -12.25
N ASP A 106 -17.54 10.68 -11.55
CA ASP A 106 -17.25 9.26 -11.40
C ASP A 106 -17.21 8.55 -12.76
N VAL A 107 -18.14 8.86 -13.67
CA VAL A 107 -18.18 8.30 -15.02
C VAL A 107 -16.97 8.74 -15.82
N PHE A 108 -16.65 10.02 -15.82
CA PHE A 108 -15.51 10.56 -16.54
C PHE A 108 -14.20 9.94 -16.04
N ALA A 109 -13.96 9.99 -14.72
CA ALA A 109 -12.76 9.46 -14.09
C ALA A 109 -12.59 7.96 -14.34
N ASN A 110 -13.65 7.16 -14.15
CA ASN A 110 -13.59 5.72 -14.37
C ASN A 110 -13.46 5.35 -15.86
N SER A 111 -14.12 6.08 -16.76
CA SER A 111 -14.01 5.81 -18.20
C SER A 111 -12.60 6.11 -18.71
N TRP A 112 -12.03 7.25 -18.31
CA TRP A 112 -10.67 7.60 -18.68
C TRP A 112 -9.65 6.63 -18.09
N ALA A 113 -9.79 6.29 -16.81
CA ALA A 113 -8.95 5.28 -16.17
C ALA A 113 -9.09 3.92 -16.87
N ALA A 114 -10.28 3.53 -17.30
CA ALA A 114 -10.51 2.28 -18.03
C ALA A 114 -9.85 2.27 -19.41
N VAL A 115 -9.85 3.39 -20.14
CA VAL A 115 -9.12 3.52 -21.42
C VAL A 115 -7.63 3.30 -21.19
N VAL A 116 -7.02 4.06 -20.27
CA VAL A 116 -5.60 3.92 -19.97
C VAL A 116 -5.26 2.50 -19.53
N THR A 117 -6.05 1.93 -18.62
CA THR A 117 -5.85 0.57 -18.12
C THR A 117 -5.99 -0.47 -19.23
N GLY A 118 -6.91 -0.27 -20.18
CA GLY A 118 -7.05 -1.12 -21.36
C GLY A 118 -5.81 -1.09 -22.25
N VAL A 119 -5.24 0.10 -22.49
CA VAL A 119 -3.99 0.26 -23.24
C VAL A 119 -2.81 -0.38 -22.50
N LEU A 120 -2.73 -0.25 -21.16
CA LEU A 120 -1.75 -0.96 -20.33
C LEU A 120 -1.90 -2.49 -20.46
N GLY A 121 -3.14 -2.99 -20.50
CA GLY A 121 -3.42 -4.41 -20.75
C GLY A 121 -2.95 -4.85 -22.13
N TYR A 122 -3.14 -4.02 -23.16
CA TYR A 122 -2.62 -4.30 -24.51
C TYR A 122 -1.08 -4.26 -24.57
N ALA A 123 -0.44 -3.29 -23.90
CA ALA A 123 1.01 -3.27 -23.74
C ALA A 123 1.53 -4.54 -23.06
N GLY A 124 0.84 -5.02 -22.02
CA GLY A 124 1.13 -6.30 -21.36
C GLY A 124 0.99 -7.51 -22.28
N TYR A 125 0.03 -7.47 -23.22
CA TYR A 125 -0.13 -8.52 -24.22
C TYR A 125 1.00 -8.52 -25.25
N LEU A 126 1.43 -7.35 -25.73
CA LEU A 126 2.58 -7.23 -26.63
C LEU A 126 3.87 -7.72 -25.97
N PHE A 127 4.11 -7.33 -24.72
CA PHE A 127 5.21 -7.85 -23.90
C PHE A 127 5.18 -9.38 -23.79
N LEU A 128 3.99 -9.97 -23.59
CA LEU A 128 3.83 -11.42 -23.50
C LEU A 128 4.19 -12.13 -24.82
N LEU A 129 3.86 -11.54 -25.97
CA LEU A 129 4.21 -12.10 -27.27
C LEU A 129 5.73 -12.11 -27.49
N ASP A 130 6.41 -11.04 -27.05
CA ASP A 130 7.87 -10.93 -27.10
C ASP A 130 8.53 -12.02 -26.24
N GLU A 131 8.11 -12.19 -24.98
CA GLU A 131 8.70 -13.20 -24.09
C GLU A 131 8.42 -14.65 -24.55
N ARG A 132 7.24 -14.91 -25.13
CA ARG A 132 6.94 -16.23 -25.72
C ARG A 132 7.91 -16.60 -26.84
N GLY A 133 8.37 -15.62 -27.61
CA GLY A 133 9.39 -15.82 -28.62
C GLY A 133 10.77 -16.14 -28.04
N ALA A 134 11.07 -15.62 -26.83
CA ALA A 134 12.35 -15.82 -26.15
C ALA A 134 12.51 -17.20 -25.49
N GLY A 135 11.42 -17.86 -25.10
CA GLY A 135 11.45 -19.22 -24.54
C GLY A 135 12.04 -19.33 -23.12
N ASN A 136 12.03 -18.24 -22.36
CA ASN A 136 12.59 -18.23 -21.00
C ASN A 136 11.75 -19.08 -20.02
N GLU A 137 12.44 -19.89 -19.22
CA GLU A 137 11.87 -20.67 -18.13
C GLU A 137 12.27 -20.10 -16.76
N ILE A 138 11.46 -20.39 -15.75
CA ILE A 138 11.72 -20.03 -14.36
C ILE A 138 12.49 -21.18 -13.69
N ALA A 139 11.77 -22.22 -13.31
CA ALA A 139 12.30 -23.47 -12.77
C ALA A 139 11.30 -24.59 -13.01
N TYR A 140 11.78 -25.85 -12.98
CA TYR A 140 10.98 -27.06 -13.21
C TYR A 140 10.19 -27.05 -14.54
N GLY A 141 10.72 -26.42 -15.59
CA GLY A 141 10.05 -26.35 -16.90
C GLY A 141 8.85 -25.40 -16.95
N VAL A 142 8.65 -24.56 -15.92
CA VAL A 142 7.60 -23.55 -15.92
C VAL A 142 8.05 -22.37 -16.76
N ALA A 143 7.42 -22.20 -17.94
CA ALA A 143 7.72 -21.08 -18.81
C ALA A 143 7.29 -19.75 -18.17
N ARG A 144 8.20 -18.76 -18.19
CA ARG A 144 8.03 -17.46 -17.50
C ARG A 144 6.80 -16.69 -17.96
N TRP A 145 6.47 -16.80 -19.24
CA TRP A 145 5.32 -16.14 -19.85
C TRP A 145 3.99 -16.52 -19.19
N TRP A 146 3.86 -17.71 -18.59
CA TRP A 146 2.64 -18.11 -17.88
C TRP A 146 2.31 -17.15 -16.75
N ILE A 147 3.30 -16.78 -15.94
CA ILE A 147 3.08 -15.87 -14.82
C ILE A 147 3.01 -14.42 -15.31
N GLN A 148 3.81 -14.05 -16.30
CA GLN A 148 3.72 -12.72 -16.93
C GLN A 148 2.35 -12.44 -17.57
N SER A 149 1.62 -13.47 -17.99
CA SER A 149 0.25 -13.32 -18.50
C SER A 149 -0.71 -12.67 -17.49
N MET A 150 -0.36 -12.65 -16.20
CA MET A 150 -1.11 -11.94 -15.17
C MET A 150 -1.13 -10.43 -15.38
N LEU A 151 -0.14 -9.85 -16.09
CA LEU A 151 -0.14 -8.43 -16.45
C LEU A 151 -1.32 -8.06 -17.36
N PRO A 152 -1.44 -8.60 -18.59
CA PRO A 152 -2.57 -8.29 -19.46
C PRO A 152 -3.92 -8.72 -18.85
N ILE A 153 -3.97 -9.86 -18.16
CA ILE A 153 -5.20 -10.34 -17.52
C ILE A 153 -5.63 -9.39 -16.39
N GLY A 154 -4.71 -9.02 -15.51
CA GLY A 154 -5.01 -8.17 -14.36
C GLY A 154 -5.43 -6.76 -14.79
N PHE A 155 -4.70 -6.13 -15.72
CA PHE A 155 -5.11 -4.83 -16.27
C PHE A 155 -6.46 -4.92 -17.01
N GLY A 156 -6.69 -5.97 -17.79
CA GLY A 156 -7.98 -6.21 -18.44
C GLY A 156 -9.14 -6.31 -17.45
N LEU A 157 -8.97 -7.09 -16.37
CA LEU A 157 -9.96 -7.21 -15.30
C LEU A 157 -10.23 -5.87 -14.60
N ILE A 158 -9.19 -5.08 -14.34
CA ILE A 158 -9.30 -3.76 -13.72
C ILE A 158 -10.06 -2.80 -14.65
N ALA A 159 -9.74 -2.78 -15.95
CA ALA A 159 -10.41 -1.95 -16.93
C ALA A 159 -11.92 -2.25 -16.98
N ILE A 160 -12.30 -3.53 -17.03
CA ILE A 160 -13.71 -3.96 -16.99
C ILE A 160 -14.38 -3.50 -15.68
N ARG A 161 -13.69 -3.64 -14.54
CA ARG A 161 -14.22 -3.24 -13.23
C ARG A 161 -14.40 -1.74 -13.09
N LEU A 162 -13.51 -0.94 -13.65
CA LEU A 162 -13.64 0.53 -13.68
C LEU A 162 -14.92 0.94 -14.43
N VAL A 163 -15.17 0.37 -15.62
CA VAL A 163 -16.42 0.62 -16.37
C VAL A 163 -17.64 0.17 -15.58
N TRP A 164 -17.59 -1.02 -14.96
CA TRP A 164 -18.70 -1.54 -14.17
C TRP A 164 -19.03 -0.69 -12.94
N ASN A 165 -18.01 -0.07 -12.35
CA ASN A 165 -18.11 0.72 -11.13
C ASN A 165 -18.44 2.20 -11.35
N SER A 166 -18.46 2.65 -12.61
CA SER A 166 -18.78 4.03 -13.03
C SER A 166 -20.13 4.56 -12.55
N GLY A 167 -21.12 3.68 -12.31
CA GLY A 167 -22.42 4.09 -11.80
C GLY A 167 -23.34 2.94 -11.37
N PRO A 168 -24.36 3.24 -10.54
CA PRO A 168 -25.34 2.24 -10.11
C PRO A 168 -26.34 1.88 -11.22
N GLN A 169 -26.64 2.83 -12.11
CA GLN A 169 -27.59 2.66 -13.21
C GLN A 169 -26.92 2.02 -14.41
N TRP A 170 -27.64 1.13 -15.11
CA TRP A 170 -27.06 0.39 -16.22
C TRP A 170 -26.77 1.26 -17.45
N TRP A 171 -27.58 2.30 -17.71
CA TRP A 171 -27.32 3.28 -18.78
C TRP A 171 -26.01 4.04 -18.59
N VAL A 172 -25.63 4.30 -17.34
CA VAL A 172 -24.37 4.97 -17.01
C VAL A 172 -23.17 4.09 -17.37
N ARG A 173 -23.29 2.77 -17.13
CA ARG A 173 -22.27 1.79 -17.53
C ARG A 173 -22.19 1.63 -19.04
N LEU A 174 -23.34 1.63 -19.73
CA LEU A 174 -23.38 1.62 -21.19
C LEU A 174 -22.68 2.85 -21.76
N PHE A 175 -22.98 4.03 -21.25
CA PHE A 175 -22.34 5.28 -21.68
C PHE A 175 -20.82 5.26 -21.44
N SER A 176 -20.38 4.82 -20.25
CA SER A 176 -18.96 4.64 -19.95
C SER A 176 -18.29 3.65 -20.92
N SER A 177 -18.94 2.51 -21.20
CA SER A 177 -18.42 1.54 -22.16
C SER A 177 -18.31 2.10 -23.58
N MET A 178 -19.28 2.90 -24.02
CA MET A 178 -19.23 3.58 -25.32
C MET A 178 -18.10 4.61 -25.37
N MET A 179 -17.87 5.38 -24.30
CA MET A 179 -16.74 6.31 -24.21
C MET A 179 -15.41 5.58 -24.31
N VAL A 180 -15.27 4.44 -23.63
CA VAL A 180 -14.05 3.62 -23.68
C VAL A 180 -13.81 3.07 -25.08
N LEU A 181 -14.85 2.52 -25.72
CA LEU A 181 -14.74 1.98 -27.08
C LEU A 181 -14.40 3.07 -28.10
N LEU A 182 -15.05 4.23 -28.01
CA LEU A 182 -14.80 5.36 -28.90
C LEU A 182 -13.38 5.91 -28.73
N ALA A 183 -12.91 6.09 -27.49
CA ALA A 183 -11.54 6.52 -27.23
C ALA A 183 -10.52 5.49 -27.74
N SER A 184 -10.73 4.20 -27.46
CA SER A 184 -9.84 3.13 -27.92
C SER A 184 -9.79 3.05 -29.45
N TRP A 185 -10.93 3.24 -30.11
CA TRP A 185 -11.03 3.28 -31.57
C TRP A 185 -10.24 4.45 -32.17
N ILE A 186 -10.42 5.67 -31.61
CA ILE A 186 -9.69 6.87 -32.06
C ILE A 186 -8.18 6.68 -31.91
N LEU A 187 -7.74 6.09 -30.80
CA LEU A 187 -6.33 5.80 -30.55
C LEU A 187 -5.78 4.76 -31.53
N TRP A 188 -6.57 3.73 -31.87
CA TRP A 188 -6.16 2.65 -32.77
C TRP A 188 -6.02 3.12 -34.23
N GLU A 189 -6.98 3.91 -34.70
CA GLU A 189 -7.04 4.32 -36.11
C GLU A 189 -6.10 5.49 -36.43
N GLY A 190 -5.54 6.16 -35.41
CA GLY A 190 -4.54 7.21 -35.57
C GLY A 190 -5.08 8.46 -36.28
N TRP A 191 -6.39 8.69 -36.26
CA TRP A 191 -7.05 9.78 -37.02
C TRP A 191 -6.57 11.17 -36.65
N ILE A 192 -6.06 11.36 -35.43
CA ILE A 192 -5.60 12.64 -34.93
C ILE A 192 -4.07 12.56 -34.78
N PRO A 193 -3.30 13.50 -35.34
CA PRO A 193 -1.86 13.52 -35.16
C PRO A 193 -1.52 13.71 -33.68
N VAL A 194 -0.47 13.02 -33.22
CA VAL A 194 -0.10 12.94 -31.80
C VAL A 194 0.11 14.33 -31.18
N ASP A 195 0.69 15.27 -31.93
CA ASP A 195 0.89 16.66 -31.51
C ASP A 195 -0.38 17.38 -31.06
N ARG A 196 -1.53 17.05 -31.68
CA ARG A 196 -2.83 17.65 -31.34
C ARG A 196 -3.53 16.93 -30.18
N ILE A 197 -3.16 15.69 -29.87
CA ILE A 197 -3.74 14.90 -28.78
C ILE A 197 -3.02 15.15 -27.46
N LEU A 198 -1.72 15.48 -27.48
CA LEU A 198 -0.90 15.58 -26.28
C LEU A 198 -1.46 16.55 -25.23
N LEU A 199 -1.67 17.81 -25.59
CA LEU A 199 -2.14 18.83 -24.65
C LEU A 199 -3.56 18.52 -24.12
N PRO A 200 -4.55 18.17 -24.98
CA PRO A 200 -5.84 17.68 -24.50
C PRO A 200 -5.73 16.42 -23.62
N GLY A 201 -4.85 15.48 -23.96
CA GLY A 201 -4.65 14.23 -23.22
C GLY A 201 -4.12 14.48 -21.81
N VAL A 202 -3.12 15.36 -21.66
CA VAL A 202 -2.60 15.78 -20.36
C VAL A 202 -3.66 16.50 -19.53
N VAL A 203 -4.42 17.42 -20.15
CA VAL A 203 -5.52 18.14 -19.48
C VAL A 203 -6.59 17.14 -18.99
N MET A 204 -6.93 16.14 -19.81
CA MET A 204 -7.89 15.10 -19.46
C MET A 204 -7.37 14.18 -18.34
N LEU A 205 -6.07 13.85 -18.33
CA LEU A 205 -5.44 13.08 -17.23
C LEU A 205 -5.49 13.85 -15.91
N ILE A 206 -5.13 15.13 -15.91
CA ILE A 206 -5.20 15.99 -14.72
C ILE A 206 -6.65 16.14 -14.25
N ALA A 207 -7.59 16.35 -15.17
CA ALA A 207 -9.01 16.41 -14.83
C ALA A 207 -9.49 15.08 -14.23
N ALA A 208 -9.12 13.94 -14.82
CA ALA A 208 -9.50 12.62 -14.32
C ALA A 208 -8.92 12.37 -12.92
N MET A 209 -7.65 12.73 -12.69
CA MET A 209 -6.98 12.67 -11.39
C MET A 209 -7.76 13.45 -10.33
N LEU A 210 -8.08 14.72 -10.60
CA LEU A 210 -8.80 15.60 -9.67
C LEU A 210 -10.23 15.12 -9.38
N LEU A 211 -10.86 14.45 -10.35
CA LEU A 211 -12.20 13.86 -10.24
C LEU A 211 -12.19 12.47 -9.59
N GLY A 212 -11.03 11.96 -9.16
CA GLY A 212 -10.92 10.72 -8.38
C GLY A 212 -10.48 9.49 -9.16
N ALA A 213 -9.87 9.65 -10.34
CA ALA A 213 -9.25 8.53 -11.04
C ALA A 213 -8.09 7.93 -10.23
N PRO A 214 -7.86 6.60 -10.30
CA PRO A 214 -6.74 5.95 -9.63
C PRO A 214 -5.38 6.51 -10.08
N ILE A 215 -4.43 6.64 -9.15
CA ILE A 215 -3.11 7.26 -9.41
C ILE A 215 -2.36 6.53 -10.52
N PHE A 216 -2.37 5.19 -10.51
CA PHE A 216 -1.67 4.39 -11.54
C PHE A 216 -2.14 4.72 -12.96
N SER A 217 -3.44 5.04 -13.15
CA SER A 217 -3.99 5.36 -14.46
C SER A 217 -3.53 6.73 -14.94
N VAL A 218 -3.20 7.64 -14.02
CA VAL A 218 -2.66 8.96 -14.35
C VAL A 218 -1.19 8.83 -14.73
N LEU A 219 -0.41 8.11 -13.92
CA LEU A 219 1.02 7.85 -14.19
C LEU A 219 1.20 7.08 -15.50
N GLY A 220 0.49 5.96 -15.66
CA GLY A 220 0.57 5.15 -16.87
C GLY A 220 0.05 5.87 -18.11
N GLY A 221 -1.00 6.69 -17.95
CA GLY A 221 -1.52 7.51 -19.04
C GLY A 221 -0.51 8.57 -19.50
N ALA A 222 0.18 9.23 -18.56
CA ALA A 222 1.24 10.18 -18.87
C ALA A 222 2.40 9.51 -19.62
N THR A 223 2.84 8.33 -19.17
CA THR A 223 3.88 7.57 -19.86
C THR A 223 3.45 7.14 -21.25
N LEU A 224 2.24 6.59 -21.41
CA LEU A 224 1.72 6.14 -22.70
C LEU A 224 1.61 7.31 -23.71
N LEU A 225 1.21 8.50 -23.26
CA LEU A 225 1.20 9.69 -24.13
C LEU A 225 2.60 10.08 -24.59
N TYR A 226 3.59 10.00 -23.71
CA TYR A 226 4.98 10.29 -24.06
C TYR A 226 5.56 9.25 -25.02
N LEU A 227 5.41 7.96 -24.73
CA LEU A 227 5.88 6.90 -25.61
C LEU A 227 5.23 6.97 -26.99
N TRP A 228 3.95 7.32 -27.05
CA TRP A 228 3.27 7.51 -28.33
C TRP A 228 3.81 8.70 -29.11
N ARG A 229 4.18 9.80 -28.45
CA ARG A 229 4.80 10.97 -29.10
C ARG A 229 6.15 10.66 -29.72
N GLU A 230 6.98 9.92 -29.00
CA GLU A 230 8.34 9.60 -29.42
C GLU A 230 8.40 8.31 -30.27
N ASP A 231 7.25 7.76 -30.68
CA ASP A 231 7.12 6.50 -31.41
C ASP A 231 7.83 5.31 -30.73
N PHE A 232 7.91 5.33 -29.40
CA PHE A 232 8.50 4.25 -28.62
C PHE A 232 7.51 3.10 -28.39
N PRO A 233 7.98 1.84 -28.30
CA PRO A 233 7.11 0.70 -28.06
C PRO A 233 6.38 0.80 -26.71
N ILE A 234 5.04 0.80 -26.75
CA ILE A 234 4.21 0.81 -25.53
C ILE A 234 4.43 -0.41 -24.63
N ALA A 235 4.95 -1.52 -25.18
CA ALA A 235 5.33 -2.71 -24.41
C ALA A 235 6.39 -2.40 -23.33
N GLY A 236 7.18 -1.33 -23.51
CA GLY A 236 8.13 -0.85 -22.50
C GLY A 236 7.50 -0.61 -21.14
N VAL A 237 6.24 -0.16 -21.11
CA VAL A 237 5.49 0.03 -19.86
C VAL A 237 5.30 -1.27 -19.10
N ALA A 238 4.96 -2.35 -19.82
CA ALA A 238 4.80 -3.67 -19.21
C ALA A 238 6.13 -4.27 -18.79
N THR A 239 7.21 -4.03 -19.54
CA THR A 239 8.58 -4.45 -19.18
C THR A 239 9.03 -3.78 -17.87
N SER A 240 8.85 -2.47 -17.75
CA SER A 240 9.19 -1.70 -16.54
C SER A 240 8.32 -2.11 -15.35
N HIS A 241 7.02 -2.34 -15.58
CA HIS A 241 6.13 -2.86 -14.55
C HIS A 241 6.54 -4.27 -14.08
N TYR A 242 6.88 -5.17 -15.01
CA TYR A 242 7.35 -6.50 -14.70
C TYR A 242 8.63 -6.44 -13.88
N SER A 243 9.64 -5.69 -14.35
CA SER A 243 10.93 -5.51 -13.66
C SER A 243 10.75 -5.03 -12.24
N MET A 244 9.88 -4.04 -12.01
CA MET A 244 9.59 -3.55 -10.66
C MET A 244 8.85 -4.59 -9.83
N SER A 245 7.88 -5.32 -10.40
CA SER A 245 7.11 -6.32 -9.65
C SER A 245 7.94 -7.54 -9.23
N THR A 246 9.03 -7.83 -9.96
CA THR A 246 9.94 -8.94 -9.69
C THR A 246 11.27 -8.48 -9.07
N GLU A 247 11.30 -7.30 -8.46
CA GLU A 247 12.49 -6.81 -7.75
C GLU A 247 12.67 -7.53 -6.40
N ALA A 248 13.93 -7.78 -6.00
CA ALA A 248 14.28 -8.76 -4.96
C ALA A 248 13.65 -8.51 -3.57
N LEU A 249 13.36 -7.24 -3.27
CA LEU A 249 12.83 -6.81 -1.98
C LEU A 249 11.30 -6.59 -2.00
N ILE A 250 10.66 -6.59 -3.16
CA ILE A 250 9.20 -6.39 -3.25
C ILE A 250 8.40 -7.40 -2.43
N PRO A 251 8.75 -8.69 -2.36
CA PRO A 251 8.02 -9.65 -1.52
C PRO A 251 8.00 -9.29 -0.03
N THR A 252 8.90 -8.43 0.48
CA THR A 252 8.86 -8.00 1.88
C THR A 252 7.63 -7.16 2.20
N ILE A 253 7.10 -6.42 1.20
CA ILE A 253 5.91 -5.57 1.33
C ILE A 253 4.70 -6.42 1.76
N PRO A 254 4.22 -7.41 0.97
CA PRO A 254 3.11 -8.26 1.39
C PRO A 254 3.36 -8.96 2.73
N LEU A 255 4.58 -9.42 2.98
CA LEU A 255 4.90 -10.20 4.17
C LEU A 255 4.82 -9.38 5.46
N PHE A 256 5.46 -8.20 5.52
CA PHE A 256 5.36 -7.33 6.69
C PHE A 256 3.97 -6.72 6.85
N THR A 257 3.30 -6.33 5.75
CA THR A 257 1.91 -5.89 5.81
C THR A 257 1.03 -6.99 6.40
N LEU A 258 1.22 -8.24 5.98
CA LEU A 258 0.45 -9.38 6.48
C LEU A 258 0.67 -9.63 7.97
N ALA A 259 1.92 -9.52 8.46
CA ALA A 259 2.21 -9.57 9.89
C ALA A 259 1.44 -8.47 10.65
N GLY A 260 1.43 -7.25 10.11
CA GLY A 260 0.66 -6.13 10.64
C GLY A 260 -0.84 -6.40 10.69
N TYR A 261 -1.40 -6.96 9.62
CA TYR A 261 -2.82 -7.30 9.52
C TYR A 261 -3.24 -8.41 10.49
N PHE A 262 -2.42 -9.45 10.68
CA PHE A 262 -2.70 -10.49 11.69
C PHE A 262 -2.80 -9.90 13.10
N MET A 263 -1.89 -9.00 13.46
CA MET A 263 -1.97 -8.28 14.74
C MET A 263 -3.20 -7.36 14.81
N ALA A 264 -3.43 -6.55 13.78
CA ALA A 264 -4.50 -5.55 13.77
C ALA A 264 -5.90 -6.16 13.87
N GLU A 265 -6.11 -7.32 13.25
CA GLU A 265 -7.39 -8.04 13.22
C GLU A 265 -7.59 -9.00 14.42
N SER A 266 -6.59 -9.10 15.30
CA SER A 266 -6.65 -9.83 16.57
C SER A 266 -6.93 -8.89 17.75
N LYS A 267 -6.85 -9.38 18.99
CA LYS A 267 -6.90 -8.52 20.18
C LYS A 267 -5.53 -7.96 20.61
N ALA A 268 -4.49 -8.14 19.79
CA ALA A 268 -3.15 -7.60 20.04
C ALA A 268 -3.18 -6.08 20.25
N SER A 269 -4.00 -5.36 19.46
CA SER A 269 -4.19 -3.91 19.58
C SER A 269 -4.64 -3.49 20.99
N GLN A 270 -5.60 -4.18 21.59
CA GLN A 270 -6.08 -3.91 22.94
C GLN A 270 -5.03 -4.26 24.00
N ARG A 271 -4.29 -5.37 23.83
CA ARG A 271 -3.21 -5.77 24.73
C ARG A 271 -2.09 -4.73 24.74
N LEU A 272 -1.65 -4.27 23.57
CA LEU A 272 -0.61 -3.25 23.44
C LEU A 272 -1.07 -1.90 23.99
N VAL A 273 -2.32 -1.48 23.72
CA VAL A 273 -2.89 -0.28 24.35
C VAL A 273 -2.85 -0.40 25.87
N ARG A 274 -3.20 -1.55 26.46
CA ARG A 274 -3.13 -1.79 27.90
C ARG A 274 -1.71 -1.67 28.43
N VAL A 275 -0.71 -2.21 27.73
CA VAL A 275 0.71 -2.08 28.09
C VAL A 275 1.13 -0.62 28.13
N PHE A 276 0.95 0.12 27.04
CA PHE A 276 1.37 1.52 27.03
C PHE A 276 0.59 2.34 28.07
N GLN A 277 -0.70 2.07 28.24
CA GLN A 277 -1.54 2.73 29.24
C GLN A 277 -1.09 2.44 30.67
N SER A 278 -0.57 1.25 30.98
CA SER A 278 -0.08 0.95 32.33
C SER A 278 1.17 1.77 32.68
N PHE A 279 2.05 2.04 31.70
CA PHE A 279 3.25 2.85 31.90
C PHE A 279 2.98 4.35 31.97
N VAL A 280 2.11 4.88 31.09
CA VAL A 280 1.92 6.34 30.95
C VAL A 280 0.57 6.85 31.47
N GLY A 281 -0.32 5.97 31.94
CA GLY A 281 -1.67 6.32 32.41
C GLY A 281 -1.71 7.24 33.63
N GLN A 282 -0.63 7.29 34.41
CA GLN A 282 -0.47 8.22 35.52
C GLN A 282 -0.43 9.70 35.09
N PHE A 283 -0.07 9.98 33.83
CA PHE A 283 0.02 11.34 33.32
C PHE A 283 -1.32 11.80 32.73
N ARG A 284 -1.63 13.10 32.86
CA ARG A 284 -2.84 13.70 32.24
C ARG A 284 -2.84 13.58 30.72
N ALA A 285 -1.64 13.60 30.12
CA ALA A 285 -1.44 13.35 28.68
C ALA A 285 -1.36 11.86 28.33
N GLY A 286 -1.50 10.95 29.30
CA GLY A 286 -1.34 9.50 29.12
C GLY A 286 -2.08 8.95 27.92
N PRO A 287 -3.40 9.18 27.75
CA PRO A 287 -4.17 8.69 26.60
C PRO A 287 -3.60 9.14 25.24
N ALA A 288 -3.14 10.38 25.14
CA ALA A 288 -2.53 10.88 23.91
C ALA A 288 -1.16 10.24 23.64
N ILE A 289 -0.37 10.03 24.69
CA ILE A 289 0.92 9.35 24.60
C ILE A 289 0.73 7.89 24.18
N VAL A 290 -0.27 7.19 24.73
CA VAL A 290 -0.64 5.83 24.31
C VAL A 290 -0.98 5.78 22.83
N THR A 291 -1.83 6.70 22.35
CA THR A 291 -2.17 6.81 20.91
C THR A 291 -0.91 6.96 20.05
N ILE A 292 0.03 7.83 20.45
CA ILE A 292 1.28 8.04 19.72
C ILE A 292 2.12 6.76 19.64
N PHE A 293 2.36 6.09 20.76
CA PHE A 293 3.21 4.89 20.78
C PHE A 293 2.56 3.69 20.10
N VAL A 294 1.27 3.46 20.30
CA VAL A 294 0.55 2.35 19.67
C VAL A 294 0.49 2.57 18.15
N CYS A 295 0.15 3.77 17.68
CA CYS A 295 0.18 4.07 16.26
C CYS A 295 1.59 3.93 15.67
N ALA A 296 2.62 4.45 16.33
CA ALA A 296 4.00 4.31 15.87
C ALA A 296 4.42 2.83 15.77
N PHE A 297 4.04 2.00 16.75
CA PHE A 297 4.31 0.57 16.74
C PHE A 297 3.61 -0.14 15.59
N PHE A 298 2.29 0.03 15.42
CA PHE A 298 1.53 -0.67 14.39
C PHE A 298 1.89 -0.20 12.98
N THR A 299 2.09 1.10 12.79
CA THR A 299 2.47 1.66 11.48
C THR A 299 3.82 1.15 10.99
N ALA A 300 4.74 0.78 11.90
CA ALA A 300 6.01 0.17 11.50
C ALA A 300 5.82 -1.16 10.75
N PHE A 301 4.73 -1.90 11.00
CA PHE A 301 4.43 -3.18 10.33
C PHE A 301 3.41 -3.05 9.21
N THR A 302 2.34 -2.28 9.42
CA THR A 302 1.32 -2.11 8.38
C THR A 302 1.87 -1.32 7.20
N GLY A 303 2.90 -0.49 7.42
CA GLY A 303 3.58 0.32 6.41
C GLY A 303 2.73 1.44 5.80
N GLY A 304 1.46 1.53 6.17
CA GLY A 304 0.52 2.54 5.70
C GLY A 304 -0.22 3.19 6.86
N SER A 305 -0.18 4.53 6.90
CA SER A 305 -0.87 5.33 7.92
C SER A 305 -2.39 5.10 7.91
N GLY A 306 -2.99 4.98 6.73
CA GLY A 306 -4.43 4.74 6.57
C GLY A 306 -4.89 3.43 7.22
N VAL A 307 -4.10 2.34 7.10
CA VAL A 307 -4.43 1.04 7.69
C VAL A 307 -4.43 1.13 9.20
N THR A 308 -3.37 1.71 9.77
CA THR A 308 -3.26 1.88 11.21
C THR A 308 -4.41 2.73 11.75
N ILE A 309 -4.79 3.80 11.04
CA ILE A 309 -5.92 4.66 11.44
C ILE A 309 -7.24 3.88 11.38
N LEU A 310 -7.47 3.08 10.33
CA LEU A 310 -8.69 2.29 10.19
C LEU A 310 -8.79 1.17 11.23
N ALA A 311 -7.67 0.51 11.55
CA ALA A 311 -7.62 -0.57 12.53
C ALA A 311 -7.70 -0.06 13.97
N LEU A 312 -6.89 0.95 14.32
CA LEU A 312 -6.77 1.43 15.70
C LEU A 312 -7.71 2.59 16.01
N GLY A 313 -8.15 3.36 15.02
CA GLY A 313 -9.04 4.51 15.22
C GLY A 313 -10.30 4.19 16.04
N PRO A 314 -11.05 3.11 15.71
CA PRO A 314 -12.22 2.69 16.50
C PRO A 314 -11.90 2.35 17.96
N LEU A 315 -10.67 1.93 18.26
CA LEU A 315 -10.21 1.62 19.61
C LEU A 315 -9.70 2.87 20.34
N LEU A 316 -8.94 3.73 19.66
CA LEU A 316 -8.27 4.89 20.26
C LEU A 316 -9.20 6.10 20.41
N MET A 317 -10.20 6.27 19.54
CA MET A 317 -11.14 7.38 19.63
C MET A 317 -11.97 7.34 20.94
N PRO A 318 -12.56 6.19 21.35
CA PRO A 318 -13.19 6.07 22.67
C PRO A 318 -12.22 6.33 23.83
N VAL A 319 -10.95 5.91 23.71
CA VAL A 319 -9.93 6.14 24.75
C VAL A 319 -9.64 7.63 24.92
N LEU A 320 -9.54 8.40 23.84
CA LEU A 320 -9.31 9.84 23.89
C LEU A 320 -10.54 10.62 24.37
N THR A 321 -11.72 10.29 23.86
CA THR A 321 -12.98 10.95 24.23
C THR A 321 -13.38 10.67 25.68
N SER A 322 -13.19 9.45 26.18
CA SER A 322 -13.39 9.13 27.61
C SER A 322 -12.42 9.90 28.51
N ALA A 323 -11.23 10.23 28.01
CA ALA A 323 -10.27 11.11 28.65
C ALA A 323 -10.55 12.61 28.46
N LYS A 324 -11.73 12.98 27.96
CA LYS A 324 -12.19 14.36 27.76
C LYS A 324 -11.41 15.15 26.70
N TYR A 325 -10.72 14.49 25.78
CA TYR A 325 -10.23 15.17 24.58
C TYR A 325 -11.42 15.48 23.66
N GLY A 326 -11.42 16.66 23.06
CA GLY A 326 -12.44 17.03 22.06
C GLY A 326 -12.30 16.19 20.79
N ASP A 327 -13.36 16.14 19.97
CA ASP A 327 -13.38 15.30 18.76
C ASP A 327 -12.31 15.73 17.75
N LYS A 328 -12.18 17.04 17.48
CA LYS A 328 -11.19 17.60 16.55
C LYS A 328 -9.73 17.29 16.96
N PRO A 329 -9.28 17.58 18.20
CA PRO A 329 -7.91 17.23 18.60
C PRO A 329 -7.69 15.72 18.67
N SER A 330 -8.71 14.93 18.98
CA SER A 330 -8.61 13.45 18.95
C SER A 330 -8.40 12.93 17.53
N LEU A 331 -9.20 13.41 16.57
CA LEU A 331 -9.04 13.08 15.16
C LEU A 331 -7.67 13.49 14.64
N GLY A 332 -7.24 14.74 14.88
CA GLY A 332 -5.93 15.23 14.46
C GLY A 332 -4.76 14.46 15.08
N LEU A 333 -4.90 14.02 16.34
CA LEU A 333 -3.89 13.21 17.00
C LEU A 333 -3.81 11.80 16.41
N ILE A 334 -4.95 11.12 16.18
CA ILE A 334 -4.97 9.78 15.59
C ILE A 334 -4.40 9.82 14.16
N THR A 335 -4.81 10.79 13.35
CA THR A 335 -4.34 10.90 11.97
C THR A 335 -2.85 11.25 11.89
N GLY A 336 -2.38 12.19 12.72
CA GLY A 336 -0.96 12.54 12.79
C GLY A 336 -0.09 11.42 13.35
N ALA A 337 -0.52 10.78 14.44
CA ALA A 337 0.21 9.67 15.07
C ALA A 337 0.29 8.43 14.16
N GLY A 338 -0.75 8.20 13.35
CA GLY A 338 -0.81 7.10 12.38
C GLY A 338 0.34 7.10 11.37
N ALA A 339 1.00 8.22 11.11
CA ALA A 339 2.14 8.30 10.19
C ALA A 339 3.52 8.08 10.85
N LEU A 340 3.61 8.16 12.18
CA LEU A 340 4.92 8.17 12.88
C LEU A 340 5.71 6.86 12.75
N GLY A 341 5.01 5.73 12.59
CA GLY A 341 5.65 4.42 12.52
C GLY A 341 6.44 4.15 11.24
N ILE A 342 6.26 4.98 10.22
CA ILE A 342 6.87 4.80 8.89
C ILE A 342 8.40 4.87 8.93
N LEU A 343 8.97 5.43 9.99
CA LEU A 343 10.42 5.60 10.14
C LEU A 343 11.10 4.48 10.94
N PHE A 344 10.33 3.56 11.54
CA PHE A 344 10.88 2.49 12.38
C PHE A 344 10.98 1.16 11.63
N PRO A 345 12.06 0.37 11.83
CA PRO A 345 12.14 -0.98 11.29
C PRO A 345 10.95 -1.85 11.77
N PRO A 346 10.32 -2.67 10.90
CA PRO A 346 10.62 -2.98 9.51
C PRO A 346 9.80 -2.17 8.47
N SER A 347 9.77 -0.84 8.56
CA SER A 347 8.87 -0.02 7.76
C SER A 347 9.04 -0.15 6.24
N LEU A 348 7.91 -0.37 5.57
CA LEU A 348 7.82 -0.57 4.13
C LEU A 348 8.31 0.63 3.30
N PRO A 349 8.01 1.89 3.65
CA PRO A 349 8.47 3.02 2.86
C PRO A 349 10.00 3.19 2.83
N ILE A 350 10.70 2.84 3.91
CA ILE A 350 12.19 2.85 3.92
C ILE A 350 12.73 1.76 2.98
N ILE A 351 12.13 0.56 3.00
CA ILE A 351 12.52 -0.53 2.10
C ILE A 351 12.29 -0.10 0.64
N LEU A 352 11.14 0.50 0.34
CA LEU A 352 10.85 0.96 -1.02
C LEU A 352 11.81 2.06 -1.46
N TYR A 353 12.08 3.04 -0.60
CA TYR A 353 13.03 4.10 -0.89
C TYR A 353 14.43 3.53 -1.19
N PHE A 354 14.86 2.51 -0.43
CA PHE A 354 16.10 1.80 -0.70
C PHE A 354 16.11 1.14 -2.08
N ILE A 355 15.01 0.46 -2.47
CA ILE A 355 14.89 -0.18 -3.78
C ILE A 355 15.03 0.85 -4.90
N VAL A 356 14.23 1.93 -4.85
CA VAL A 356 14.19 2.96 -5.91
C VAL A 356 15.52 3.71 -5.97
N ALA A 357 16.11 4.06 -4.82
CA ALA A 357 17.40 4.75 -4.79
C ALA A 357 18.53 3.90 -5.40
N ASN A 358 18.57 2.59 -5.09
CA ASN A 358 19.60 1.69 -5.60
C ASN A 358 19.35 1.24 -7.05
N ALA A 359 18.11 1.27 -7.53
CA ALA A 359 17.79 1.00 -8.93
C ALA A 359 18.38 2.08 -9.86
N ASN A 360 18.46 3.32 -9.39
CA ASN A 360 18.88 4.47 -10.20
C ASN A 360 20.35 4.85 -10.01
N VAL A 361 20.92 4.62 -8.82
CA VAL A 361 22.33 4.92 -8.50
C VAL A 361 22.87 3.84 -7.56
N GLN A 362 23.98 3.16 -7.89
CA GLN A 362 24.72 2.35 -6.93
C GLN A 362 25.33 3.27 -5.85
N THR A 363 24.54 3.58 -4.82
CA THR A 363 24.96 4.46 -3.73
C THR A 363 25.92 3.77 -2.75
N GLY A 364 26.07 2.44 -2.84
CA GLY A 364 26.87 1.65 -1.89
C GLY A 364 26.27 1.60 -0.49
N ILE A 365 25.08 2.17 -0.29
CA ILE A 365 24.40 2.22 1.00
C ILE A 365 23.67 0.90 1.20
N SER A 366 23.76 0.29 2.39
CA SER A 366 22.98 -0.90 2.74
C SER A 366 21.60 -0.54 3.33
N LEU A 367 20.66 -1.48 3.27
CA LEU A 367 19.33 -1.30 3.87
C LEU A 367 19.39 -0.94 5.37
N GLU A 368 20.41 -1.43 6.08
CA GLU A 368 20.64 -1.15 7.49
C GLU A 368 20.92 0.33 7.76
N HIS A 369 21.72 0.97 6.90
CA HIS A 369 22.02 2.39 7.00
C HIS A 369 20.76 3.25 6.78
N MET A 370 19.87 2.82 5.87
CA MET A 370 18.60 3.51 5.64
C MET A 370 17.69 3.44 6.87
N PHE A 371 17.60 2.30 7.53
CA PHE A 371 16.86 2.16 8.79
C PHE A 371 17.48 2.97 9.93
N LEU A 372 18.80 2.99 10.06
CA LEU A 372 19.49 3.81 11.05
C LEU A 372 19.23 5.31 10.80
N GLY A 373 19.23 5.71 9.52
CA GLY A 373 18.91 7.06 9.08
C GLY A 373 17.47 7.50 9.38
N GLY A 374 16.51 6.57 9.34
CA GLY A 374 15.12 6.82 9.72
C GLY A 374 14.87 6.80 11.24
N LEU A 375 15.62 6.00 11.99
CA LEU A 375 15.39 5.80 13.43
C LEU A 375 15.51 7.08 14.26
N ILE A 376 16.58 7.86 14.05
CA ILE A 376 16.81 9.10 14.81
C ILE A 376 15.71 10.14 14.54
N PRO A 377 15.37 10.48 13.28
CA PRO A 377 14.23 11.33 12.97
C PRO A 377 12.90 10.79 13.53
N GLY A 378 12.68 9.47 13.47
CA GLY A 378 11.46 8.83 13.99
C GLY A 378 11.28 9.05 15.50
N ILE A 379 12.33 8.80 16.28
CA ILE A 379 12.32 9.04 17.74
C ILE A 379 12.10 10.54 18.02
N LEU A 380 12.77 11.42 17.27
CA LEU A 380 12.60 12.86 17.41
C LEU A 380 11.13 13.27 17.15
N MET A 381 10.51 12.78 16.08
CA MET A 381 9.11 13.07 15.75
C MET A 381 8.15 12.54 16.81
N VAL A 382 8.35 11.32 17.32
CA VAL A 382 7.57 10.76 18.43
C VAL A 382 7.70 11.63 19.69
N GLY A 383 8.92 12.08 20.00
CA GLY A 383 9.21 12.98 21.11
C GLY A 383 8.53 14.34 20.96
N MET A 384 8.65 14.96 19.77
CA MET A 384 8.00 16.24 19.46
C MET A 384 6.48 16.14 19.54
N MET A 385 5.88 15.07 19.00
CA MET A 385 4.43 14.85 19.07
C MET A 385 3.97 14.60 20.51
N THR A 386 4.78 13.89 21.30
CA THR A 386 4.54 13.66 22.73
C THR A 386 4.59 14.95 23.55
N ILE A 387 5.51 15.86 23.22
CA ILE A 387 5.58 17.18 23.86
C ILE A 387 4.39 18.04 23.42
N TYR A 388 4.07 18.03 22.13
CA TYR A 388 2.97 18.79 21.55
C TYR A 388 1.61 18.34 22.12
N SER A 389 1.40 17.03 22.30
CA SER A 389 0.14 16.48 22.80
C SER A 389 -0.22 16.96 24.21
N ARG A 390 0.76 17.41 25.00
CA ARG A 390 0.51 18.06 26.31
C ARG A 390 -0.31 19.33 26.18
N ARG A 391 -0.23 20.03 25.04
CA ARG A 391 -1.05 21.23 24.75
C ARG A 391 -2.49 20.88 24.36
N LEU A 392 -2.75 19.64 23.96
CA LEU A 392 -4.07 19.14 23.58
C LEU A 392 -4.87 18.61 24.78
N VAL A 393 -4.23 18.45 25.94
CA VAL A 393 -4.85 17.96 27.17
C VAL A 393 -5.98 18.91 27.58
N SER A 394 -7.19 18.38 27.74
CA SER A 394 -8.31 19.15 28.27
C SER A 394 -8.01 19.65 29.68
N LYS A 395 -8.45 20.88 30.01
CA LYS A 395 -8.37 21.42 31.38
C LYS A 395 -9.14 20.55 32.39
N GLU A 396 -10.15 19.84 31.91
CA GLU A 396 -10.99 18.91 32.68
C GLU A 396 -10.40 17.49 32.74
N ALA A 397 -9.33 17.20 31.99
CA ALA A 397 -8.70 15.89 32.01
C ALA A 397 -8.07 15.65 33.39
N VAL A 398 -8.50 14.58 34.05
CA VAL A 398 -7.94 14.13 35.32
C VAL A 398 -6.81 13.14 35.01
N ALA A 399 -5.74 13.19 35.81
CA ALA A 399 -4.69 12.18 35.74
C ALA A 399 -5.31 10.80 35.98
N GLY A 400 -4.89 9.78 35.21
CA GLY A 400 -5.40 8.43 35.36
C GLY A 400 -4.96 7.78 36.67
N LYS A 401 -5.19 6.47 36.78
CA LYS A 401 -4.74 5.69 37.94
C LYS A 401 -3.23 5.84 38.15
N LYS A 402 -2.79 5.92 39.41
CA LYS A 402 -1.37 5.93 39.76
C LYS A 402 -0.69 4.70 39.16
N PHE A 403 0.59 4.85 38.81
CA PHE A 403 1.39 3.75 38.28
C PHE A 403 1.34 2.55 39.24
N ASP A 404 0.91 1.42 38.70
CA ASP A 404 0.86 0.15 39.41
C ASP A 404 1.81 -0.82 38.70
N TRP A 405 2.86 -1.22 39.42
CA TRP A 405 3.86 -2.14 38.93
C TRP A 405 3.29 -3.54 38.68
N VAL A 406 2.32 -3.97 39.51
CA VAL A 406 1.68 -5.28 39.38
C VAL A 406 0.86 -5.33 38.10
N GLU A 407 0.04 -4.30 37.86
CA GLU A 407 -0.73 -4.17 36.62
C GLU A 407 0.19 -4.06 35.39
N SER A 408 1.26 -3.26 35.46
CA SER A 408 2.20 -3.11 34.35
C SER A 408 2.90 -4.43 34.00
N ARG A 409 3.32 -5.18 35.02
CA ARG A 409 3.93 -6.50 34.81
C ARG A 409 2.91 -7.50 34.25
N SER A 410 1.66 -7.46 34.72
CA SER A 410 0.58 -8.30 34.16
C SER A 410 0.33 -7.97 32.70
N ALA A 411 0.21 -6.68 32.35
CA ALA A 411 -0.01 -6.23 30.98
C ALA A 411 1.13 -6.65 30.04
N VAL A 412 2.39 -6.46 30.46
CA VAL A 412 3.57 -6.89 29.68
C VAL A 412 3.61 -8.41 29.53
N TRP A 413 3.24 -9.16 30.57
CA TRP A 413 3.22 -10.62 30.52
C TRP A 413 2.14 -11.16 29.58
N GLU A 414 0.96 -10.53 29.57
CA GLU A 414 -0.12 -10.85 28.65
C GLU A 414 0.22 -10.50 27.20
N ALA A 415 0.94 -9.39 26.98
CA ALA A 415 1.32 -8.88 25.66
C ALA A 415 2.73 -9.32 25.20
N LYS A 416 3.33 -10.31 25.88
CA LYS A 416 4.75 -10.65 25.68
C LYS A 416 5.02 -11.14 24.26
N TRP A 417 4.07 -11.81 23.63
CA TRP A 417 4.25 -12.38 22.29
C TRP A 417 4.21 -11.30 21.21
N GLU A 418 3.35 -10.29 21.40
CA GLU A 418 3.22 -9.12 20.53
C GLU A 418 4.43 -8.20 20.67
N LEU A 419 4.90 -7.97 21.90
CA LEU A 419 6.10 -7.19 22.17
C LEU A 419 7.37 -7.84 21.60
N MET A 420 7.36 -9.15 21.37
CA MET A 420 8.45 -9.86 20.70
C MET A 420 8.43 -9.71 19.18
N ILE A 421 7.33 -9.29 18.55
CA ILE A 421 7.24 -9.18 17.08
C ILE A 421 8.31 -8.24 16.50
N PRO A 422 8.52 -7.01 17.00
CA PRO A 422 9.61 -6.15 16.53
C PRO A 422 10.99 -6.74 16.79
N VAL A 423 11.16 -7.43 17.92
CA VAL A 423 12.43 -8.09 18.23
C VAL A 423 12.71 -9.19 17.20
N VAL A 424 11.71 -10.00 16.85
CA VAL A 424 11.82 -11.03 15.80
C VAL A 424 12.13 -10.38 14.44
N ALA A 425 11.43 -9.31 14.07
CA ALA A 425 11.67 -8.63 12.79
C ALA A 425 13.09 -8.03 12.70
N ILE A 426 13.51 -7.30 13.73
CA ILE A 426 14.84 -6.67 13.80
C ILE A 426 15.93 -7.74 13.84
N THR A 427 15.81 -8.73 14.73
CA THR A 427 16.82 -9.80 14.81
C THR A 427 16.89 -10.58 13.50
N ALA A 428 15.77 -10.88 12.83
CA ALA A 428 15.80 -11.56 11.55
C ALA A 428 16.43 -10.70 10.43
N LEU A 429 16.19 -9.38 10.42
CA LEU A 429 16.79 -8.46 9.45
C LEU A 429 18.30 -8.26 9.64
N PHE A 430 18.76 -8.08 10.88
CA PHE A 430 20.13 -7.65 11.18
C PHE A 430 21.08 -8.78 11.62
N SER A 431 20.59 -9.95 12.03
CA SER A 431 21.45 -11.03 12.53
C SER A 431 22.31 -11.70 11.45
N GLY A 432 22.05 -11.44 10.16
CA GLY A 432 22.67 -12.16 9.04
C GLY A 432 22.23 -13.64 8.91
N VAL A 433 21.63 -14.22 9.96
CA VAL A 433 21.15 -15.61 10.01
C VAL A 433 20.11 -15.86 8.90
N PHE A 434 19.21 -14.91 8.69
CA PHE A 434 18.17 -15.02 7.66
C PHE A 434 18.55 -14.43 6.31
N SER A 435 19.82 -14.05 6.07
CA SER A 435 20.55 -13.57 4.85
C SER A 435 19.82 -12.80 3.72
N THR A 436 18.49 -12.76 3.67
CA THR A 436 17.63 -12.05 2.73
C THR A 436 16.48 -11.40 3.53
N PRO A 437 16.18 -10.10 3.31
CA PRO A 437 15.07 -9.42 3.99
C PRO A 437 13.71 -10.10 3.79
N VAL A 438 13.52 -10.79 2.66
CA VAL A 438 12.32 -11.58 2.38
C VAL A 438 12.10 -12.69 3.40
N ALA A 439 13.15 -13.45 3.76
CA ALA A 439 13.01 -14.51 4.75
C ALA A 439 12.77 -13.95 6.16
N ALA A 440 13.34 -12.78 6.48
CA ALA A 440 13.05 -12.08 7.73
C ALA A 440 11.57 -11.63 7.80
N ALA A 441 11.05 -11.09 6.70
CA ALA A 441 9.63 -10.73 6.60
C ALA A 441 8.72 -11.97 6.69
N ALA A 442 9.08 -13.06 6.01
CA ALA A 442 8.36 -14.32 6.04
C ALA A 442 8.30 -14.91 7.46
N LEU A 443 9.44 -14.89 8.18
CA LEU A 443 9.51 -15.33 9.57
C LEU A 443 8.63 -14.47 10.48
N THR A 444 8.66 -13.15 10.30
CA THR A 444 7.84 -12.22 11.09
C THR A 444 6.34 -12.47 10.85
N ALA A 445 5.94 -12.67 9.59
CA ALA A 445 4.56 -13.00 9.21
C ALA A 445 4.13 -14.35 9.77
N LEU A 446 4.99 -15.38 9.68
CA LEU A 446 4.71 -16.70 10.23
C LEU A 446 4.61 -16.67 11.75
N TYR A 447 5.48 -15.92 12.42
CA TYR A 447 5.45 -15.74 13.87
C TYR A 447 4.15 -15.05 14.30
N ALA A 448 3.77 -13.94 13.66
CA ALA A 448 2.50 -13.26 13.94
C ALA A 448 1.30 -14.19 13.71
N LEU A 449 1.30 -14.94 12.61
CA LEU A 449 0.26 -15.93 12.32
C LEU A 449 0.17 -17.01 13.40
N PHE A 450 1.31 -17.54 13.85
CA PHE A 450 1.38 -18.59 14.86
C PHE A 450 0.90 -18.08 16.23
N VAL A 451 1.32 -16.89 16.63
CA VAL A 451 0.89 -16.25 17.89
C VAL A 451 -0.63 -16.07 17.90
N GLU A 452 -1.23 -15.54 16.84
CA GLU A 452 -2.66 -15.25 16.82
C GLU A 452 -3.54 -16.49 16.61
N LEU A 453 -3.08 -17.50 15.86
CA LEU A 453 -3.84 -18.74 15.63
C LEU A 453 -3.68 -19.77 16.74
N VAL A 454 -2.46 -20.00 17.24
CA VAL A 454 -2.14 -21.14 18.09
C VAL A 454 -2.08 -20.75 19.56
N ILE A 455 -1.41 -19.64 19.88
CA ILE A 455 -1.19 -19.19 21.25
C ILE A 455 -2.44 -18.49 21.79
N HIS A 456 -2.88 -17.40 21.14
CA HIS A 456 -4.04 -16.63 21.56
C HIS A 456 -5.36 -17.20 21.05
N ARG A 457 -5.35 -17.91 19.91
CA ARG A 457 -6.54 -18.52 19.27
C ARG A 457 -7.64 -17.50 18.98
N GLU A 458 -7.24 -16.29 18.60
CA GLU A 458 -8.16 -15.17 18.36
C GLU A 458 -8.64 -15.11 16.92
N LEU A 459 -7.86 -15.67 15.98
CA LEU A 459 -8.23 -15.79 14.58
C LEU A 459 -8.72 -17.22 14.29
N ARG A 460 -9.89 -17.37 13.66
CA ARG A 460 -10.38 -18.69 13.22
C ARG A 460 -9.75 -19.05 11.86
N PRO A 461 -9.08 -20.22 11.73
CA PRO A 461 -8.36 -20.61 10.52
C PRO A 461 -9.19 -20.61 9.23
N PHE A 462 -10.46 -21.00 9.29
CA PHE A 462 -11.29 -21.17 8.10
C PHE A 462 -12.18 -19.96 7.77
N LYS A 463 -12.29 -18.99 8.67
CA LYS A 463 -13.19 -17.84 8.52
C LYS A 463 -12.47 -16.51 8.54
N ASP A 464 -11.64 -16.29 9.56
CA ASP A 464 -11.02 -14.99 9.75
C ASP A 464 -9.73 -14.91 8.91
N LEU A 465 -8.95 -15.99 8.82
CA LEU A 465 -7.68 -15.99 8.08
C LEU A 465 -7.83 -15.69 6.57
N PRO A 466 -8.73 -16.34 5.80
CA PRO A 466 -8.99 -15.96 4.40
C PRO A 466 -9.42 -14.50 4.25
N ARG A 467 -10.23 -13.99 5.18
CA ARG A 467 -10.70 -12.60 5.19
C ARG A 467 -9.52 -11.63 5.37
N VAL A 468 -8.71 -11.85 6.41
CA VAL A 468 -7.56 -10.99 6.73
C VAL A 468 -6.53 -10.98 5.59
N MET A 469 -6.23 -12.15 5.01
CA MET A 469 -5.32 -12.26 3.88
C MET A 469 -5.86 -11.56 2.63
N THR A 470 -7.17 -11.63 2.37
CA THR A 470 -7.79 -10.93 1.24
C THR A 470 -7.75 -9.41 1.44
N GLU A 471 -8.05 -8.90 2.64
CA GLU A 471 -7.97 -7.47 2.96
C GLU A 471 -6.53 -6.94 2.86
N CYS A 472 -5.56 -7.71 3.34
CA CYS A 472 -4.14 -7.40 3.18
C CYS A 472 -3.73 -7.37 1.70
N GLY A 473 -4.07 -8.40 0.94
CA GLY A 473 -3.69 -8.51 -0.46
C GLY A 473 -4.39 -7.50 -1.37
N LEU A 474 -5.58 -7.01 -0.99
CA LEU A 474 -6.23 -5.87 -1.66
C LEU A 474 -5.35 -4.61 -1.57
N LEU A 475 -4.90 -4.28 -0.36
CA LEU A 475 -4.08 -3.11 -0.12
C LEU A 475 -2.72 -3.23 -0.81
N VAL A 476 -2.04 -4.36 -0.60
CA VAL A 476 -0.74 -4.62 -1.20
C VAL A 476 -0.85 -4.63 -2.72
N GLY A 477 -1.89 -5.24 -3.27
CA GLY A 477 -2.14 -5.24 -4.71
C GLY A 477 -2.30 -3.85 -5.29
N GLY A 478 -3.05 -2.97 -4.61
CA GLY A 478 -3.16 -1.57 -5.01
C GLY A 478 -1.82 -0.82 -4.99
N VAL A 479 -1.00 -1.05 -3.96
CA VAL A 479 0.34 -0.45 -3.84
C VAL A 479 1.29 -0.96 -4.93
N LEU A 480 1.38 -2.28 -5.12
CA LEU A 480 2.26 -2.89 -6.12
C LEU A 480 1.87 -2.51 -7.54
N LEU A 481 0.58 -2.36 -7.81
CA LEU A 481 0.10 -1.92 -9.11
C LEU A 481 0.48 -0.48 -9.41
N ILE A 482 0.41 0.42 -8.42
CA ILE A 482 0.92 1.79 -8.60
C ILE A 482 2.42 1.76 -8.81
N LEU A 483 3.15 1.02 -7.97
CA LEU A 483 4.60 0.94 -8.02
C LEU A 483 5.12 0.43 -9.37
N GLY A 484 4.49 -0.60 -9.94
CA GLY A 484 4.85 -1.12 -11.26
C GLY A 484 4.67 -0.08 -12.37
N VAL A 485 3.54 0.64 -12.39
CA VAL A 485 3.30 1.69 -13.40
C VAL A 485 4.15 2.94 -13.14
N ALA A 486 4.39 3.30 -11.89
CA ALA A 486 5.24 4.42 -11.49
C ALA A 486 6.69 4.22 -11.94
N MET A 487 7.20 2.98 -11.88
CA MET A 487 8.53 2.68 -12.44
C MET A 487 8.62 3.00 -13.93
N SER A 488 7.56 2.70 -14.69
CA SER A 488 7.51 3.07 -16.11
C SER A 488 7.42 4.59 -16.32
N PHE A 489 6.68 5.31 -15.47
CA PHE A 489 6.68 6.77 -15.48
C PHE A 489 8.08 7.36 -15.23
N THR A 490 8.81 6.85 -14.25
CA THR A 490 10.15 7.34 -13.94
C THR A 490 11.16 6.94 -15.03
N LYS A 491 11.19 5.68 -15.45
CA LYS A 491 12.18 5.16 -16.41
C LYS A 491 11.86 5.48 -17.87
N ASP A 492 10.65 5.21 -18.31
CA ASP A 492 10.29 5.26 -19.74
C ASP A 492 9.77 6.65 -20.16
N PHE A 493 9.45 7.52 -19.20
CA PHE A 493 9.12 8.92 -19.47
C PHE A 493 10.16 9.89 -18.89
N LEU A 494 10.32 10.01 -17.57
CA LEU A 494 11.17 11.06 -17.00
C LEU A 494 12.63 10.94 -17.43
N VAL A 495 13.21 9.75 -17.35
CA VAL A 495 14.61 9.49 -17.73
C VAL A 495 14.80 9.61 -19.24
N PHE A 496 13.92 9.05 -20.07
CA PHE A 496 14.01 9.19 -21.54
C PHE A 496 13.86 10.64 -21.99
N ALA A 497 13.02 11.44 -21.30
CA ALA A 497 12.87 12.86 -21.56
C ALA A 497 14.00 13.72 -20.96
N MET A 498 15.00 13.12 -20.30
CA MET A 498 16.11 13.82 -19.63
C MET A 498 15.66 14.88 -18.62
N ILE A 499 14.49 14.69 -18.01
CA ILE A 499 13.92 15.62 -17.02
C ILE A 499 14.81 15.71 -15.76
N PRO A 500 15.32 14.60 -15.19
CA PRO A 500 16.23 14.66 -14.06
C PRO A 500 17.50 15.47 -14.35
N ASP A 501 18.11 15.30 -15.52
CA ASP A 501 19.34 16.01 -15.90
C ASP A 501 19.11 17.53 -16.03
N LEU A 502 17.99 17.93 -16.65
CA LEU A 502 17.58 19.33 -16.74
C LEU A 502 17.34 19.95 -15.34
N ALA A 503 16.77 19.19 -14.41
CA ALA A 503 16.57 19.63 -13.03
C ALA A 503 17.90 19.79 -12.28
N ILE A 504 18.87 18.91 -12.53
CA ILE A 504 20.23 19.01 -11.97
C ILE A 504 20.96 20.23 -12.54
N GLU A 505 20.91 20.45 -13.85
CA GLU A 505 21.50 21.62 -14.50
C GLU A 505 20.91 22.92 -13.95
N TRP A 506 19.57 23.01 -13.89
CA TRP A 506 18.89 24.17 -13.32
C TRP A 506 19.26 24.38 -11.84
N GLY A 507 19.26 23.31 -11.05
CA GLY A 507 19.55 23.38 -9.62
C GLY A 507 20.99 23.83 -9.35
N THR A 508 21.95 23.29 -10.09
CA THR A 508 23.38 23.66 -9.95
C THR A 508 23.67 25.09 -10.45
N ALA A 509 22.93 25.58 -11.45
CA ALA A 509 23.06 26.94 -11.94
C ALA A 509 22.44 28.00 -11.01
N ASN A 510 21.38 27.66 -10.28
CA ASN A 510 20.59 28.64 -9.50
C ASN A 510 20.75 28.52 -7.97
N ILE A 511 21.24 27.39 -7.46
CA ILE A 511 21.33 27.12 -6.02
C ILE A 511 22.78 26.87 -5.61
N GLU A 512 23.44 27.92 -5.13
CA GLU A 512 24.85 27.84 -4.70
C GLU A 512 25.01 27.23 -3.29
N SER A 513 23.99 27.36 -2.43
CA SER A 513 24.06 26.91 -1.04
C SER A 513 23.37 25.56 -0.81
N LYS A 514 24.13 24.60 -0.29
CA LYS A 514 23.62 23.28 0.14
C LYS A 514 22.40 23.38 1.07
N TYR A 515 22.37 24.35 1.98
CA TYR A 515 21.26 24.49 2.92
C TYR A 515 19.98 25.01 2.26
N VAL A 516 20.12 25.91 1.28
CA VAL A 516 18.99 26.41 0.49
C VAL A 516 18.39 25.28 -0.34
N PHE A 517 19.24 24.47 -0.97
CA PHE A 517 18.79 23.27 -1.69
C PHE A 517 18.01 22.32 -0.78
N LEU A 518 18.56 21.97 0.39
CA LEU A 518 17.90 21.07 1.34
C LEU A 518 16.57 21.63 1.83
N LEU A 519 16.47 22.93 2.09
CA LEU A 519 15.23 23.55 2.56
C LEU A 519 14.16 23.62 1.45
N ALA A 520 14.56 23.95 0.23
CA ALA A 520 13.68 23.92 -0.94
C ALA A 520 13.17 22.50 -1.22
N LEU A 521 14.06 21.49 -1.16
CA LEU A 521 13.71 20.09 -1.32
C LEU A 521 12.72 19.62 -0.25
N ASN A 522 12.92 19.98 1.03
CA ASN A 522 11.96 19.64 2.09
C ASN A 522 10.59 20.28 1.86
N CYS A 523 10.55 21.55 1.44
CA CYS A 523 9.28 22.22 1.12
C CYS A 523 8.55 21.53 -0.04
N PHE A 524 9.30 21.19 -1.10
CA PHE A 524 8.77 20.43 -2.24
C PHE A 524 8.23 19.06 -1.81
N LEU A 525 9.00 18.28 -1.06
CA LEU A 525 8.59 16.96 -0.57
C LEU A 525 7.39 17.03 0.38
N LEU A 526 7.27 18.08 1.19
CA LEU A 526 6.08 18.31 2.02
C LEU A 526 4.84 18.59 1.16
N LEU A 527 4.96 19.36 0.08
CA LEU A 527 3.86 19.60 -0.86
C LEU A 527 3.45 18.32 -1.57
N VAL A 528 4.42 17.54 -2.07
CA VAL A 528 4.17 16.24 -2.71
C VAL A 528 3.50 15.27 -1.74
N GLY A 529 3.98 15.17 -0.49
CA GLY A 529 3.39 14.32 0.53
C GLY A 529 1.98 14.75 0.98
N CYS A 530 1.58 16.00 0.74
CA CYS A 530 0.18 16.43 0.94
C CYS A 530 -0.76 15.98 -0.19
N LEU A 531 -0.22 15.74 -1.39
CA LEU A 531 -0.99 15.46 -2.60
C LEU A 531 -1.02 13.97 -2.96
N MET A 532 0.06 13.24 -2.71
CA MET A 532 0.25 11.86 -3.14
C MET A 532 0.46 10.91 -1.96
N ASP A 533 0.07 9.65 -2.15
CA ASP A 533 0.37 8.59 -1.20
C ASP A 533 1.87 8.30 -1.16
N ILE A 534 2.37 7.87 0.02
CA ILE A 534 3.81 7.74 0.30
C ILE A 534 4.53 6.84 -0.70
N TYR A 535 3.91 5.73 -1.10
CA TYR A 535 4.55 4.79 -2.02
C TYR A 535 4.67 5.38 -3.43
N SER A 536 3.68 6.16 -3.85
CA SER A 536 3.69 6.82 -5.16
C SER A 536 4.65 8.01 -5.20
N ALA A 537 4.88 8.66 -4.07
CA ALA A 537 5.79 9.80 -3.96
C ALA A 537 7.27 9.41 -3.89
N ILE A 538 7.57 8.18 -3.46
CA ILE A 538 8.94 7.64 -3.37
C ILE A 538 9.51 7.27 -4.74
N VAL A 539 8.64 6.79 -5.64
CA VAL A 539 8.98 6.34 -7.00
C VAL A 539 8.94 7.52 -7.96
#